data_AF-A0A3N5GEY2-F1
#
_entry.id   AF-A0A3N5GEY2-F1
#
_cell.length_a   1.000
_cell.length_b   1.000
_cell.length_c   1.000
_cell.angle_alpha   90.00
_cell.angle_beta   90.00
_cell.angle_gamma   90.00
#
_symmetry.space_group_name_H-M   'P 1'
#
loop_
_entity.id
_entity.type
_entity.pdbx_description
1 polymer ?
#
loop_
_entity_poly.entity_id
_entity_poly.type
_entity_poly.pdbx_seq_one_letter_code
_entity_poly.pdbx_strand_id
1 'polypeptide(L)' 'MKQLVILSGKGGTGKTCLTAAFAHLAARGGLADQVILADADVDAANLELVLQPRLLEEQDFKGGKVAVIN' A
#
# COMPACT_ATOMS: atom_id res chain seq x y z
N MET A 1 -11.19 10.64 13.44
CA MET A 1 -10.24 9.82 12.67
C MET A 1 -9.36 10.75 11.85
N LYS A 2 -8.04 10.55 11.80
CA LYS A 2 -7.12 11.35 10.97
C LYS A 2 -6.74 10.54 9.73
N GLN A 3 -6.59 11.19 8.58
CA GLN A 3 -6.19 10.56 7.32
C GLN A 3 -4.99 11.31 6.75
N LEU A 4 -4.01 10.56 6.26
CA LEU A 4 -2.82 11.09 5.58
C LEU A 4 -2.68 10.36 4.24
N VAL A 5 -2.52 11.11 3.17
CA VAL A 5 -2.34 10.57 1.82
C VAL A 5 -0.98 11.03 1.30
N ILE A 6 -0.17 10.08 0.83
CA ILE A 6 1.16 10.33 0.29
C ILE A 6 1.09 10.22 -1.24
N LEU A 7 1.21 11.37 -1.92
CA LEU A 7 1.11 11.47 -3.38
C LEU A 7 2.42 12.01 -3.99
N SER A 8 2.64 11.73 -5.27
CA SER A 8 3.77 12.27 -6.04
C SER A 8 3.48 12.20 -7.54
N GLY A 9 4.10 13.07 -8.32
CA GLY A 9 3.87 13.11 -9.78
C GLY A 9 4.62 12.08 -10.64
N LYS A 10 5.52 11.26 -10.10
CA LYS A 10 6.29 10.27 -10.88
C LYS A 10 6.49 8.95 -10.10
N GLY A 11 6.71 7.85 -10.81
CA GLY A 11 7.24 6.60 -10.22
C GLY A 11 8.66 6.80 -9.68
N GLY A 12 9.03 6.05 -8.63
CA GLY A 12 10.38 6.09 -8.04
C GLY A 12 10.68 7.28 -7.12
N THR A 13 9.71 8.11 -6.80
CA THR A 13 9.84 9.29 -5.91
C THR A 13 9.87 8.95 -4.42
N GLY A 14 9.81 7.66 -4.06
CA GLY A 14 9.88 7.20 -2.68
C GLY A 14 8.57 7.21 -1.89
N LYS A 15 7.40 7.35 -2.53
CA LYS A 15 6.09 7.28 -1.87
C LYS A 15 5.97 6.07 -0.94
N THR A 16 6.18 4.87 -1.47
CA THR A 16 6.10 3.60 -0.72
C THR A 16 7.10 3.56 0.44
N CYS A 17 8.35 3.99 0.19
CA CYS A 17 9.38 4.04 1.23
C CYS A 17 8.98 4.99 2.37
N LEU A 18 8.42 6.17 2.04
CA LEU A 18 7.96 7.13 3.03
C LEU A 18 6.75 6.60 3.81
N THR A 19 5.80 5.96 3.15
CA THR A 19 4.67 5.28 3.81
C THR A 19 5.17 4.20 4.78
N ALA A 20 6.13 3.37 4.38
CA ALA A 20 6.71 2.34 5.22
C ALA A 20 7.48 2.93 6.42
N ALA A 21 8.16 4.06 6.25
CA ALA A 21 8.82 4.77 7.36
C ALA A 21 7.81 5.26 8.40
N PHE A 22 6.66 5.80 7.97
CA PHE A 22 5.57 6.16 8.89
C PHE A 22 5.00 4.94 9.61
N ALA A 23 4.79 3.83 8.91
CA ALA A 23 4.36 2.57 9.51
C ALA A 23 5.33 2.09 10.60
N HIS A 24 6.64 2.14 10.34
CA HIS A 24 7.67 1.79 11.30
C HIS A 24 7.62 2.68 12.55
N LEU A 25 7.51 4.00 12.37
CA LEU A 25 7.42 4.95 13.48
C LEU A 25 6.15 4.73 14.31
N ALA A 26 5.01 4.47 13.67
CA ALA A 26 3.77 4.15 14.37
C ALA A 26 3.90 2.88 15.22
N ALA A 27 4.51 1.84 14.67
CA ALA A 27 4.77 0.60 15.41
C ALA A 27 5.67 0.84 16.64
N ARG A 28 6.75 1.63 16.47
CA ARG A 28 7.67 1.97 17.57
C ARG A 28 7.06 2.90 18.62
N GLY A 29 6.12 3.75 18.21
CA GLY A 29 5.43 4.70 19.09
C GLY A 29 4.23 4.14 19.85
N GLY A 30 3.97 2.82 19.77
CA GLY A 30 2.84 2.18 20.46
C GLY A 30 1.48 2.41 19.78
N LEU A 31 1.48 2.77 18.49
CA LEU A 31 0.27 3.01 17.70
C LEU A 31 -0.01 1.90 16.69
N ALA A 32 0.67 0.76 16.79
CA ALA A 32 0.56 -0.34 15.83
C ALA A 32 -0.90 -0.76 15.58
N ASP A 33 -1.69 -0.92 16.64
CA ASP A 33 -3.09 -1.36 16.56
C ASP A 33 -4.08 -0.24 16.19
N GLN A 34 -3.59 0.99 16.00
CA GLN A 34 -4.40 2.16 15.68
C GLN A 34 -4.17 2.68 14.25
N VAL A 35 -3.25 2.07 13.50
CA VAL A 35 -2.89 2.49 12.15
C VAL A 35 -3.39 1.48 11.13
N ILE A 36 -4.08 2.00 10.12
CA ILE A 36 -4.48 1.26 8.93
C ILE A 36 -3.63 1.78 7.77
N LEU A 37 -2.98 0.87 7.06
CA LEU A 37 -2.21 1.16 5.86
C LEU A 37 -2.97 0.65 4.65
N ALA A 38 -3.00 1.45 3.59
CA ALA A 38 -3.54 1.06 2.30
C ALA A 38 -2.52 1.44 1.22
N ASP A 39 -2.14 0.47 0.39
CA ASP A 39 -1.43 0.73 -0.84
C ASP A 39 -2.46 0.99 -1.94
N ALA A 40 -2.47 2.21 -2.49
CA ALA A 40 -3.43 2.63 -3.51
C ALA A 40 -2.87 2.51 -4.93
N ASP A 41 -1.69 1.89 -5.09
CA ASP A 41 -1.15 1.55 -6.40
C ASP A 41 -1.86 0.29 -6.93
N VAL A 42 -2.67 0.48 -7.98
CA VAL A 42 -3.45 -0.61 -8.60
C VAL A 42 -2.58 -1.54 -9.43
N ASP A 43 -1.52 -1.01 -10.06
CA ASP A 43 -0.69 -1.76 -11.00
C ASP A 43 0.38 -2.56 -10.26
N ALA A 44 0.96 -1.98 -9.19
CA ALA A 44 2.02 -2.60 -8.42
C ALA A 44 2.02 -2.12 -6.96
N ALA A 45 1.11 -2.65 -6.14
CA ALA A 45 1.20 -2.49 -4.70
C ALA A 45 2.55 -3.05 -4.19
N ASN A 46 3.31 -2.23 -3.46
CA ASN A 46 4.71 -2.51 -3.11
C ASN A 46 4.97 -2.50 -1.60
N LEU A 47 3.99 -2.16 -0.76
CA LEU A 47 4.18 -2.15 0.69
C LEU A 47 4.59 -3.52 1.26
N GLU A 48 4.11 -4.62 0.68
CA GLU A 48 4.49 -5.98 1.10
C GLU A 48 5.97 -6.30 0.90
N LEU A 49 6.68 -5.58 0.03
CA LEU A 49 8.13 -5.78 -0.20
C LEU A 49 8.98 -5.35 1.00
N VAL A 50 8.47 -4.41 1.81
CA VAL A 50 9.20 -3.79 2.93
C VAL A 50 8.56 -4.06 4.28
N LEU A 51 7.28 -4.42 4.29
CA LEU A 51 6.57 -4.88 5.47
C LEU A 51 6.59 -6.40 5.54
N GLN A 52 6.21 -6.97 6.68
CA GLN A 52 6.02 -8.40 6.84
C GLN A 52 4.55 -8.68 7.18
N PRO A 53 3.62 -8.42 6.24
CA PRO A 53 2.21 -8.65 6.51
C PRO A 53 1.93 -10.15 6.61
N ARG A 54 0.93 -10.51 7.42
CA ARG A 54 0.32 -11.84 7.37
C ARG A 54 -0.91 -11.76 6.48
N LEU A 55 -0.94 -12.54 5.40
CA LEU A 55 -2.13 -12.66 4.56
C LEU A 55 -3.29 -13.22 5.39
N LEU A 56 -4.41 -12.51 5.43
CA LEU A 56 -5.63 -12.92 6.15
C LEU A 56 -6.75 -13.34 5.19
N GLU A 57 -6.88 -12.63 4.08
CA GLU A 57 -7.92 -12.82 3.06
C GLU A 57 -7.37 -12.36 1.71
N GLU A 58 -7.83 -13.01 0.64
CA GLU A 58 -7.58 -12.65 -0.76
C GLU A 58 -8.88 -12.78 -1.56
N GLN A 59 -9.05 -11.95 -2.58
CA GLN A 59 -10.22 -11.96 -3.47
C GLN A 59 -9.77 -11.83 -4.92
N ASP A 60 -10.47 -12.48 -5.84
CA ASP A 60 -10.20 -12.37 -7.26
C ASP A 60 -10.27 -10.90 -7.74
N PHE A 61 -9.20 -10.42 -8.38
CA PHE A 61 -9.20 -9.11 -9.02
C PHE A 61 -10.12 -9.10 -10.25
N LYS A 62 -11.04 -8.15 -10.30
CA LYS A 62 -11.95 -7.93 -11.44
C LYS A 62 -11.65 -6.59 -12.10
N GLY A 63 -10.88 -6.64 -13.18
CA GLY A 63 -10.56 -5.47 -14.02
C GLY A 63 -11.61 -5.16 -15.09
N GLY A 64 -11.31 -4.17 -15.92
CA GLY A 64 -12.11 -3.82 -17.10
C GLY A 64 -12.00 -4.85 -18.24
N LYS A 65 -12.77 -4.66 -19.31
CA LYS A 65 -12.67 -5.50 -20.51
C LYS A 65 -11.28 -5.37 -21.14
N VAL A 66 -10.65 -6.49 -21.45
CA VAL A 66 -9.38 -6.56 -22.19
C VAL A 66 -9.64 -6.94 -23.65
N ALA A 67 -8.80 -6.42 -24.56
CA ALA A 67 -8.88 -6.78 -25.97
C ALA A 67 -8.40 -8.23 -26.20
N VAL A 68 -9.02 -8.93 -27.14
CA VAL A 68 -8.70 -10.32 -27.49
C VAL A 68 -8.47 -10.39 -29.00
N ILE A 69 -7.42 -11.09 -29.43
CA ILE A 69 -7.13 -11.36 -30.85
C ILE A 69 -7.62 -12.78 -31.14
N ASN A 70 -8.40 -12.95 -32.21
CA ASN A 70 -8.90 -14.24 -32.71
C ASN A 70 -8.09 -14.71 -33.92
#